data_AF-A0A8T5KAC5-F1
#
_entry.id   AF-A0A8T5KAC5-F1
#
_cell.length_a   1.000
_cell.length_b   1.000
_cell.length_c   1.000
_cell.angle_alpha   90.00
_cell.angle_beta   90.00
_cell.angle_gamma   90.00
#
_symmetry.space_group_name_H-M   'P 1'
#
loop_
_entity.id
_entity.type
_entity.pdbx_description
1 polymer ?
#
loop_
_entity_poly.entity_id
_entity_poly.type
_entity_poly.pdbx_seq_one_letter_code
_entity_poly.pdbx_strand_id
1 'polypeptide(L)'
;VFMIDGAAEVLIQLFRRGYTIIVSSLEMSAACNPFSEVSKLMPWATRIEKCPAVCAHCHQDAYFTHRKVENENDDIQVGGAELYEPRCWTCHSYINMNS
;
A
#
# COMPACT_ATOMS: atom_id res chain seq x y z
N VAL A 1 -7.31 6.14 -5.34
CA VAL A 1 -6.15 5.38 -5.88
C VAL A 1 -4.90 6.12 -5.47
N PHE A 2 -3.77 5.43 -5.27
CA PHE A 2 -2.53 6.02 -4.76
C PHE A 2 -2.23 7.40 -5.41
N MET A 3 -2.13 8.43 -4.57
CA MET A 3 -1.86 9.84 -4.92
C MET A 3 -2.78 10.50 -5.96
N ILE A 4 -4.02 10.03 -6.14
CA ILE A 4 -5.01 10.69 -7.00
C ILE A 4 -6.18 11.19 -6.15
N ASP A 5 -6.15 12.48 -5.82
CA ASP A 5 -7.19 13.13 -5.02
C ASP A 5 -8.57 13.04 -5.69
N GLY A 6 -9.60 12.73 -4.89
CA GLY A 6 -10.98 12.60 -5.36
C GLY A 6 -11.27 11.34 -6.18
N ALA A 7 -10.27 10.50 -6.44
CA ALA A 7 -10.45 9.27 -7.21
C ALA A 7 -11.48 8.33 -6.57
N ALA A 8 -11.50 8.20 -5.23
CA ALA A 8 -12.44 7.32 -4.56
C ALA A 8 -13.90 7.72 -4.86
N GLU A 9 -14.21 9.02 -4.81
CA GLU A 9 -15.56 9.51 -5.06
C GLU A 9 -15.99 9.25 -6.51
N VAL A 10 -15.12 9.55 -7.48
CA VAL A 10 -15.41 9.31 -8.90
C VAL A 10 -15.64 7.82 -9.17
N LEU A 11 -14.81 6.95 -8.60
CA LEU A 11 -14.94 5.50 -8.79
C LEU A 11 -16.23 4.95 -8.16
N ILE A 12 -16.61 5.44 -6.98
CA ILE A 12 -17.90 5.09 -6.35
C ILE A 12 -19.08 5.56 -7.21
N GLN A 13 -19.01 6.78 -7.77
CA GLN A 13 -20.04 7.28 -8.67
C GLN A 13 -20.17 6.42 -9.93
N LEU A 14 -19.06 6.00 -10.54
CA LEU A 14 -19.06 5.11 -11.70
C LEU A 14 -19.62 3.72 -11.33
N PHE A 15 -19.21 3.15 -10.20
CA PHE A 15 -19.77 1.88 -9.73
C PHE A 15 -21.30 1.95 -9.56
N ARG A 16 -21.82 3.04 -8.95
CA ARG A 16 -23.27 3.28 -8.81
C ARG A 16 -24.00 3.46 -10.15
N ARG A 17 -23.30 3.80 -11.22
CA ARG A 17 -23.84 3.89 -12.59
C ARG A 17 -23.79 2.55 -13.34
N GLY A 18 -23.36 1.46 -12.70
CA GLY A 18 -23.32 0.13 -13.27
C GLY A 18 -22.01 -0.26 -13.95
N TYR A 19 -20.97 0.56 -13.84
CA TYR A 19 -19.65 0.22 -14.39
C TYR A 19 -18.93 -0.80 -13.51
N THR A 20 -18.26 -1.76 -14.14
CA THR A 20 -17.29 -2.62 -13.46
C THR A 20 -15.99 -1.84 -13.25
N ILE A 21 -15.58 -1.73 -11.99
CA ILE A 21 -14.38 -0.98 -11.59
C ILE A 21 -13.31 -1.96 -11.10
N ILE A 22 -12.12 -1.87 -11.68
CA ILE A 22 -10.93 -2.62 -11.23
C ILE A 22 -9.89 -1.59 -10.79
N VAL A 23 -9.41 -1.73 -9.55
CA VAL A 23 -8.41 -0.84 -8.96
C VAL A 23 -7.18 -1.66 -8.60
N SER A 24 -6.01 -1.24 -9.08
CA SER A 24 -4.70 -1.67 -8.57
C SER A 24 -4.00 -0.46 -7.97
N SER A 25 -3.59 -0.56 -6.70
CA SER A 25 -3.05 0.55 -5.94
C SER A 25 -2.23 0.04 -4.76
N LEU A 26 -1.22 0.81 -4.34
CA LEU A 26 -0.65 0.68 -3.00
C LEU A 26 -1.69 1.09 -1.97
N GLU A 27 -1.71 0.43 -0.81
CA GLU A 27 -2.66 0.71 0.28
C GLU A 27 -2.08 1.50 1.45
N MET A 28 -0.77 1.43 1.67
CA MET A 28 -0.06 2.07 2.78
C MET A 28 1.30 2.61 2.33
N SER A 29 1.78 3.65 3.01
CA SER A 29 3.14 4.16 2.84
C SER A 29 4.17 3.26 3.54
N ALA A 30 5.47 3.53 3.33
CA ALA A 30 6.54 2.82 4.03
C ALA A 30 6.56 3.07 5.55
N ALA A 31 5.95 4.17 6.00
CA ALA A 31 5.69 4.46 7.41
C ALA A 31 4.45 3.73 7.96
N CYS A 32 3.87 2.81 7.17
CA CYS A 32 2.66 2.05 7.50
C CYS A 32 1.40 2.93 7.70
N ASN A 33 1.39 4.14 7.14
CA ASN A 33 0.21 5.01 7.12
C ASN A 33 -0.70 4.62 5.95
N PRO A 34 -2.00 4.35 6.17
CA PRO A 34 -2.93 3.97 5.10
C PRO A 34 -3.23 5.15 4.18
N PHE A 35 -3.30 4.90 2.87
CA PHE A 35 -3.68 5.93 1.90
C PHE A 35 -5.18 6.20 1.94
N SER A 36 -5.54 7.48 2.17
CA SER A 36 -6.93 7.93 2.37
C SER A 36 -7.87 7.48 1.25
N GLU A 37 -7.48 7.64 -0.01
CA GLU A 37 -8.29 7.26 -1.17
C GLU A 37 -8.52 5.76 -1.28
N VAL A 38 -7.59 4.94 -0.79
CA VAL A 38 -7.75 3.49 -0.78
C VAL A 38 -8.65 3.05 0.37
N SER A 39 -8.47 3.64 1.55
CA SER A 39 -9.34 3.43 2.72
C SER A 39 -10.81 3.76 2.42
N LYS A 40 -11.08 4.86 1.70
CA LYS A 40 -12.44 5.25 1.27
C LYS A 40 -13.10 4.21 0.37
N LEU A 41 -12.32 3.48 -0.44
CA LEU A 41 -12.84 2.45 -1.35
C LEU A 41 -13.10 1.11 -0.65
N MET A 42 -12.44 0.81 0.47
CA MET A 42 -12.52 -0.51 1.12
C MET A 42 -13.96 -0.96 1.45
N PRO A 43 -14.86 -0.12 2.02
CA PRO A 43 -16.24 -0.53 2.30
C PRO A 43 -17.09 -0.81 1.06
N TRP A 44 -16.66 -0.33 -0.12
CA TRP A 44 -17.36 -0.50 -1.40
C TRP A 44 -16.82 -1.68 -2.21
N ALA A 45 -15.66 -2.23 -1.84
CA ALA A 45 -15.01 -3.29 -2.58
C ALA A 45 -15.82 -4.60 -2.45
N THR A 46 -16.23 -5.16 -3.58
CA THR A 46 -16.93 -6.45 -3.65
C THR A 46 -15.96 -7.64 -3.72
N ARG A 47 -14.70 -7.39 -4.10
CA ARG A 47 -13.60 -8.35 -4.10
C ARG A 47 -12.29 -7.63 -3.78
N ILE A 48 -11.49 -8.21 -2.89
CA ILE A 48 -10.17 -7.70 -2.52
C ILE A 48 -9.15 -8.82 -2.76
N GLU A 49 -8.08 -8.50 -3.49
CA GLU A 49 -6.93 -9.37 -3.67
C GLU A 49 -5.69 -8.64 -3.14
N LYS A 50 -5.00 -9.26 -2.18
CA LYS A 50 -3.73 -8.75 -1.64
C LYS A 50 -2.58 -9.40 -2.39
N CYS A 51 -1.90 -8.64 -3.22
CA CYS A 51 -0.78 -9.15 -4.00
C CYS A 51 0.51 -9.12 -3.16
N PRO A 52 1.13 -10.28 -2.85
CA PRO A 52 2.42 -10.31 -2.20
C PRO A 52 3.57 -10.01 -3.18
N ALA A 53 4.67 -9.53 -2.63
CA ALA A 53 6.00 -9.62 -3.22
C ALA A 53 6.82 -10.72 -2.49
N VAL A 54 8.10 -10.85 -2.82
CA VAL A 54 9.03 -11.76 -2.13
C VAL A 54 9.85 -10.98 -1.12
N CYS A 55 9.86 -11.40 0.14
CA CYS A 55 10.59 -10.71 1.21
C CYS A 55 12.10 -10.65 0.94
N ALA A 56 12.64 -9.43 1.04
CA ALA A 56 14.05 -9.05 1.03
C ALA A 56 15.01 -9.93 1.88
N HIS A 57 14.50 -10.49 2.99
CA HIS A 57 15.30 -11.13 4.06
C HIS A 57 15.09 -12.64 4.11
N CYS A 58 13.83 -13.08 4.13
CA CYS A 58 13.47 -14.47 4.41
C CYS A 58 12.79 -15.19 3.24
N HIS A 59 12.59 -14.49 2.11
CA HIS A 59 11.98 -15.01 0.88
C HIS A 59 10.53 -15.52 1.02
N GLN A 60 9.86 -15.27 2.14
CA GLN A 60 8.42 -15.50 2.31
C GLN A 60 7.60 -14.36 1.65
N ASP A 61 6.29 -14.55 1.55
CA ASP A 61 5.37 -13.51 1.08
C ASP A 61 5.53 -12.20 1.87
N ALA A 62 5.68 -11.10 1.13
CA ALA A 62 5.88 -9.77 1.65
C ALA A 62 4.73 -8.84 1.25
N TYR A 63 4.16 -8.18 2.25
CA TYR A 63 3.02 -7.27 2.08
C TYR A 63 3.33 -5.84 2.49
N PHE A 64 4.52 -5.60 3.06
CA PHE A 64 4.93 -4.30 3.58
C PHE A 64 6.10 -3.75 2.80
N THR A 65 6.10 -2.44 2.57
CA THR A 65 7.22 -1.73 1.96
C THR A 65 8.09 -1.16 3.07
N HIS A 66 9.34 -1.61 3.15
CA HIS A 66 10.32 -1.08 4.09
C HIS A 66 11.20 -0.05 3.38
N ARG A 67 11.45 1.10 4.03
CA ARG A 67 12.41 2.11 3.56
C ARG A 67 13.79 1.78 4.13
N LYS A 68 14.78 1.64 3.25
CA LYS A 68 16.17 1.27 3.60
C LYS A 68 16.96 2.38 4.31
N VAL A 69 16.53 3.63 4.15
CA VAL A 69 17.23 4.81 4.66
C VAL A 69 16.33 5.54 5.64
N GLU A 70 16.82 5.73 6.87
CA GLU A 70 16.18 6.56 7.89
C GLU A 70 16.44 8.04 7.56
N ASN A 71 15.57 8.64 6.74
CA ASN A 71 15.44 10.09 6.69
C ASN A 71 14.02 10.43 7.16
N GLU A 72 13.93 11.04 8.34
CA GLU A 72 12.72 11.18 9.15
C GLU A 72 11.68 12.19 8.59
N ASN A 73 12.01 12.95 7.54
CA ASN A 73 11.25 14.18 7.23
C ASN A 73 10.35 14.14 5.99
N ASP A 74 10.29 13.05 5.22
CA ASP A 74 9.37 12.94 4.08
C ASP A 74 8.62 11.60 4.08
N ASP A 75 7.30 11.66 4.28
CA ASP A 75 6.37 10.52 4.13
C ASP A 75 6.32 9.99 2.70
N ILE A 76 6.69 10.83 1.72
CA ILE A 76 6.64 10.54 0.30
C ILE A 76 8.02 10.81 -0.30
N GLN A 77 8.72 9.74 -0.68
CA GLN A 77 9.93 9.84 -1.47
C GLN A 77 9.76 9.01 -2.75
N VAL A 78 10.01 9.63 -3.89
CA VAL A 78 10.00 8.93 -5.17
C VAL A 78 11.33 8.23 -5.34
N GLY A 79 11.29 6.91 -5.51
CA GLY A 79 12.45 6.07 -5.80
C GLY A 79 12.04 4.61 -5.95
N GLY A 80 13.01 3.76 -6.21
CA GLY A 80 12.83 2.35 -6.49
C GLY A 80 13.51 1.44 -5.48
N ALA A 81 14.13 0.38 -5.98
CA ALA A 81 14.77 -0.67 -5.18
C ALA A 81 15.96 -0.18 -4.35
N GLU A 82 16.52 0.98 -4.68
CA GLU A 82 17.59 1.63 -3.93
C GLU A 82 17.10 2.23 -2.61
N LEU A 83 15.83 2.61 -2.52
CA LEU A 83 15.23 3.20 -1.31
C LEU A 83 14.27 2.25 -0.61
N TYR A 84 13.63 1.36 -1.34
CA TYR A 84 12.54 0.53 -0.85
C TYR A 84 12.78 -0.96 -1.08
N GLU A 85 12.27 -1.78 -0.18
CA GLU A 85 12.22 -3.23 -0.36
C GLU A 85 10.97 -3.86 0.27
N PRO A 86 10.47 -4.96 -0.30
CA PRO A 86 9.38 -5.71 0.29
C PRO A 86 9.85 -6.49 1.53
N ARG A 87 9.09 -6.42 2.62
CA ARG A 87 9.29 -7.22 3.83
C ARG A 87 8.00 -7.96 4.21
N CYS A 88 8.18 -9.17 4.72
CA CYS A 88 7.11 -9.86 5.44
C CYS A 88 6.91 -9.23 6.83
N TRP A 89 5.82 -9.61 7.50
CA TRP A 89 5.47 -9.05 8.81
C TRP A 89 6.55 -9.25 9.88
N THR A 90 7.29 -10.36 9.87
CA THR A 90 8.36 -10.64 10.86
C THR A 90 9.65 -9.88 10.58
N CYS A 91 9.93 -9.58 9.32
CA CYS A 91 11.17 -8.92 8.88
C CYS A 91 11.04 -7.40 8.80
N HIS A 92 9.83 -6.84 8.96
CA HIS A 92 9.59 -5.40 8.91
C HIS A 92 9.70 -4.80 10.33
N SER A 93 10.69 -3.92 10.55
CA SER A 93 11.03 -3.36 11.86
C SER A 93 9.86 -2.67 12.57
N TYR A 94 9.00 -1.95 11.84
CA TYR A 94 7.84 -1.28 12.43
C TYR A 94 6.67 -2.25 12.76
N ILE A 95 6.49 -3.31 11.97
CA ILE A 95 5.33 -4.21 12.12
C ILE A 95 5.60 -5.25 13.20
N ASN A 96 6.83 -5.77 13.24
CA ASN A 96 7.26 -6.71 14.27
C ASN A 96 7.75 -5.96 15.51
N MET A 97 6.88 -5.77 16.50
CA MET A 97 7.20 -5.08 17.77
C MET A 97 8.08 -5.90 18.74
N ASN A 98 8.68 -7.02 18.30
CA ASN A 98 9.50 -7.91 19.13
C ASN A 98 11.01 -7.86 18.80
N SER A 99 11.48 -6.85 18.06
CA SER A 99 12.91 -6.64 17.74
C SER A 99 13.51 -5.49 18.53
#